data_AF-A0A0A9XWJ0-F1
#
_entry.id   AF-A0A0A9XWJ0-F1
#
_cell.length_a   1.000
_cell.length_b   1.000
_cell.length_c   1.000
_cell.angle_alpha   90.00
_cell.angle_beta   90.00
_cell.angle_gamma   90.00
#
_symmetry.space_group_name_H-M   'P 1'
#
loop_
_entity.id
_entity.type
_entity.pdbx_description
1 polymer ?
#
loop_
_entity_poly.entity_id
_entity_poly.type
_entity_poly.pdbx_seq_one_letter_code
_entity_poly.pdbx_strand_id
1 'polypeptide(L)'
;MIRVIFGVHLIWLLVFSLALAKKPKHSVRSRKGKALCDTVHKVLPTKFYLRTHDHFNLSSATANQEDNIFENHLKPDKDVAVIVHEYLAGCDKEFVVEATKAFHKTRPEVQVVNVCWNAGLTRLKSRLGAPLGTLGYIPAVQYLPCVGDYVAKFLKRIHQESHVPWNRITLIGHSLGCQLAGDAGNKVGGKL
;
A
#
# COMPACT_ATOMS: atom_id res chain seq x y z
N MET A 1 -48.18 -11.42 11.86
CA MET A 1 -47.91 -10.15 11.12
C MET A 1 -46.95 -9.30 11.94
N ILE A 2 -45.68 -9.25 11.55
CA ILE A 2 -44.70 -8.30 12.11
C ILE A 2 -44.06 -7.62 10.90
N ARG A 3 -44.41 -6.33 10.70
CA ARG A 3 -43.81 -5.47 9.69
C ARG A 3 -42.52 -4.90 10.28
N VAL A 4 -41.37 -5.32 9.75
CA VAL A 4 -40.10 -4.66 10.03
C VAL A 4 -39.93 -3.54 9.01
N ILE A 5 -39.94 -2.30 9.48
CA ILE A 5 -39.69 -1.11 8.67
C ILE A 5 -38.17 -0.94 8.58
N PHE A 6 -37.60 -1.08 7.37
CA PHE A 6 -36.21 -0.72 7.09
C PHE A 6 -36.10 0.80 7.03
N GLY A 7 -35.55 1.40 8.09
CA GLY A 7 -35.14 2.82 8.09
C GLY A 7 -33.83 2.97 7.33
N VAL A 8 -33.88 3.52 6.11
CA VAL A 8 -32.68 3.99 5.40
C VAL A 8 -32.21 5.26 6.11
N HIS A 9 -31.10 5.17 6.85
CA HIS A 9 -30.50 6.33 7.50
C HIS A 9 -30.02 7.35 6.45
N LEU A 10 -30.73 8.48 6.37
CA LEU A 10 -30.49 9.66 5.51
C LEU A 10 -29.07 10.26 5.62
N ILE A 11 -28.26 9.81 6.59
CA ILE A 11 -26.91 10.30 6.88
C ILE A 11 -25.90 9.83 5.82
N TRP A 12 -26.14 8.71 5.14
CA TRP A 12 -25.23 8.22 4.08
C TRP A 12 -25.29 9.01 2.77
N LEU A 13 -26.38 9.74 2.50
CA LEU A 13 -26.56 10.51 1.26
C LEU A 13 -25.82 11.87 1.28
N LEU A 14 -25.49 12.38 2.47
CA LEU A 14 -24.78 13.67 2.62
C LEU A 14 -23.27 13.55 2.47
N VAL A 15 -22.69 12.35 2.66
CA VAL A 15 -21.24 12.12 2.48
C VAL A 15 -20.85 12.07 0.99
N PHE A 16 -21.78 11.71 0.10
CA PHE A 16 -21.52 11.58 -1.34
C PHE A 16 -21.66 12.87 -2.16
N SER A 17 -22.16 13.97 -1.58
CA SER A 17 -22.55 15.18 -2.35
C SER A 17 -21.49 16.30 -2.39
N LEU A 18 -20.27 16.09 -1.88
CA LEU A 18 -19.21 17.13 -1.87
C LEU A 18 -17.96 16.79 -2.71
N ALA A 19 -17.98 15.71 -3.49
CA ALA A 19 -16.84 15.32 -4.34
C ALA A 19 -16.91 15.78 -5.80
N LEU A 20 -17.70 16.82 -6.12
CA LEU A 20 -17.69 17.47 -7.43
C LEU A 20 -17.24 18.94 -7.32
N ALA A 21 -15.94 19.17 -7.12
CA ALA A 21 -15.37 20.50 -7.32
C ALA A 21 -13.91 20.46 -7.79
N LYS A 22 -13.74 20.79 -9.09
CA LYS A 22 -12.56 21.31 -9.80
C LYS A 22 -11.28 20.47 -9.82
N LYS A 23 -10.99 19.93 -11.03
CA LYS A 23 -9.65 19.49 -11.44
C LYS A 23 -8.65 20.66 -11.31
N PRO A 24 -7.55 20.53 -10.56
CA PRO A 24 -6.54 21.58 -10.46
C PRO A 24 -5.62 21.58 -11.69
N LYS A 25 -5.24 22.77 -12.16
CA LYS A 25 -4.35 23.01 -13.30
C LYS A 25 -3.00 22.28 -13.11
N HIS A 26 -2.59 21.51 -14.13
CA HIS A 26 -1.68 20.38 -14.00
C HIS A 26 -0.16 20.67 -14.10
N SER A 27 0.31 21.87 -14.47
CA SER A 27 1.73 22.04 -14.84
C SER A 27 2.67 22.56 -13.74
N VAL A 28 2.22 23.46 -12.85
CA VAL A 28 3.08 24.04 -11.78
C VAL A 28 2.99 23.23 -10.47
N ARG A 29 1.84 22.61 -10.20
CA ARG A 29 1.63 21.70 -9.05
C ARG A 29 2.46 20.41 -9.16
N SER A 30 2.79 19.99 -10.39
CA SER A 30 3.54 18.76 -10.69
C SER A 30 5.00 18.81 -10.21
N ARG A 31 5.72 19.91 -10.43
CA ARG A 31 7.15 20.01 -10.07
C ARG A 31 7.38 20.07 -8.56
N LYS A 32 6.57 20.85 -7.84
CA LYS A 32 6.59 20.89 -6.36
C LYS A 32 6.13 19.58 -5.73
N GLY A 33 5.12 18.94 -6.30
CA GLY A 33 4.66 17.61 -5.86
C GLY A 33 5.73 16.54 -6.02
N LYS A 34 6.43 16.53 -7.16
CA LYS A 34 7.54 15.61 -7.40
C LYS A 34 8.68 15.82 -6.40
N ALA A 35 9.12 17.06 -6.18
CA ALA A 35 10.19 17.35 -5.21
C ALA A 35 9.80 16.96 -3.76
N LEU A 36 8.53 17.15 -3.38
CA LEU A 36 8.00 16.67 -2.11
C LEU A 36 8.08 15.15 -2.03
N CYS A 37 7.60 14.42 -3.04
CA CYS A 37 7.63 12.96 -3.03
C CYS A 37 9.04 12.38 -3.03
N ASP A 38 9.97 12.99 -3.79
CA ASP A 38 11.38 12.63 -3.77
C ASP A 38 11.96 12.80 -2.35
N THR A 39 11.59 13.88 -1.65
CA THR A 39 11.99 14.12 -0.26
C THR A 39 11.36 13.11 0.71
N VAL A 40 10.07 12.82 0.57
CA VAL A 40 9.35 11.83 1.38
C VAL A 40 10.03 10.47 1.25
N HIS A 41 10.34 10.00 0.03
CA HIS A 41 11.00 8.71 -0.16
C HIS A 41 12.43 8.67 0.36
N LYS A 42 13.14 9.79 0.35
CA LYS A 42 14.48 9.90 0.92
C LYS A 42 14.47 9.79 2.45
N VAL A 43 13.53 10.45 3.11
CA VAL A 43 13.47 10.54 4.59
C VAL A 43 12.67 9.38 5.20
N LEU A 44 11.59 8.97 4.54
CA LEU A 44 10.62 7.98 4.97
C LEU A 44 10.51 6.89 3.89
N PRO A 45 11.55 6.05 3.73
CA PRO A 45 11.65 5.15 2.60
C PRO A 45 10.53 4.09 2.61
N THR A 46 10.15 3.71 1.40
CA THR A 46 9.32 2.53 1.14
C THR A 46 10.19 1.41 0.59
N LYS A 47 10.15 0.23 1.22
CA LYS A 47 10.87 -0.97 0.78
C LYS A 47 9.90 -2.11 0.58
N PHE A 48 10.21 -2.96 -0.40
CA PHE A 48 9.44 -4.16 -0.72
C PHE A 48 10.25 -5.38 -0.31
N TYR A 49 9.60 -6.36 0.32
CA TYR A 49 10.26 -7.60 0.74
C TYR A 49 9.48 -8.79 0.22
N LEU A 50 10.11 -9.60 -0.61
CA LEU A 50 9.59 -10.91 -1.01
C LEU A 50 9.79 -11.86 0.16
N ARG A 51 8.69 -12.47 0.59
CA ARG A 51 8.63 -13.35 1.77
C ARG A 51 8.60 -14.81 1.34
N THR A 52 9.08 -15.67 2.24
CA THR A 52 8.97 -17.12 2.13
C THR A 52 8.25 -17.67 3.34
N HIS A 53 7.88 -18.95 3.26
CA HIS A 53 7.29 -19.68 4.37
C HIS A 53 8.18 -19.65 5.62
N ASP A 54 9.51 -19.86 5.46
CA ASP A 54 10.43 -20.07 6.59
C ASP A 54 11.26 -18.82 6.97
N HIS A 55 11.44 -17.86 6.05
CA HIS A 55 12.25 -16.68 6.29
C HIS A 55 11.45 -15.39 6.13
N PHE A 56 11.72 -14.46 7.06
CA PHE A 56 11.15 -13.12 7.04
C PHE A 56 11.58 -12.27 5.83
N ASN A 57 12.59 -12.68 5.07
CA ASN A 57 13.01 -11.98 3.86
C ASN A 57 13.80 -12.92 2.94
N LEU A 58 13.28 -13.21 1.75
CA LEU A 58 14.03 -13.89 0.69
C LEU A 58 14.86 -12.88 -0.11
N SER A 59 14.24 -11.76 -0.47
CA SER A 59 14.92 -10.66 -1.16
C SER A 59 14.16 -9.35 -0.93
N SER A 60 14.88 -8.23 -1.02
CA SER A 60 14.30 -6.90 -0.91
C SER A 60 14.48 -6.11 -2.19
N ALA A 61 13.54 -5.21 -2.47
CA ALA A 61 13.62 -4.32 -3.61
C ALA A 61 13.14 -2.91 -3.25
N THR A 62 13.49 -1.95 -4.12
CA THR A 62 12.92 -0.60 -4.13
C THR A 62 12.31 -0.33 -5.51
N ALA A 63 11.28 0.52 -5.61
CA ALA A 63 10.68 0.82 -6.91
C ALA A 63 11.64 1.56 -7.86
N ASN A 64 12.69 2.18 -7.33
CA ASN A 64 13.67 2.97 -8.08
C ASN A 64 15.02 2.28 -8.29
N GLN A 65 15.23 1.04 -7.84
CA GLN A 65 16.50 0.36 -8.08
C GLN A 65 16.74 0.14 -9.58
N GLU A 66 17.99 0.21 -10.01
CA GLU A 66 18.36 0.16 -11.43
C GLU A 66 18.20 -1.26 -12.01
N ASP A 67 18.58 -2.27 -11.23
CA ASP A 67 18.42 -3.68 -11.61
C ASP A 67 16.98 -4.18 -11.47
N ASN A 68 16.71 -5.38 -12.02
CA ASN A 68 15.41 -6.04 -11.90
C ASN A 68 14.97 -6.19 -10.44
N ILE A 69 13.66 -6.09 -10.19
CA ILE A 69 13.13 -6.34 -8.85
C ILE A 69 13.37 -7.79 -8.41
N PHE A 70 13.74 -7.95 -7.14
CA PHE A 70 13.94 -9.24 -6.49
C PHE A 70 14.87 -10.22 -7.24
N GLU A 71 15.81 -9.74 -8.05
CA GLU A 71 16.76 -10.61 -8.77
C GLU A 71 16.06 -11.73 -9.57
N ASN A 72 14.87 -11.45 -10.13
CA ASN A 72 14.02 -12.42 -10.85
C ASN A 72 13.52 -13.62 -10.00
N HIS A 73 13.49 -13.49 -8.67
CA HIS A 73 12.89 -14.51 -7.80
C HIS A 73 11.38 -14.66 -8.00
N LEU A 74 10.70 -13.64 -8.54
CA LEU A 74 9.27 -13.72 -8.86
C LEU A 74 9.02 -14.62 -10.09
N LYS A 75 8.11 -15.58 -9.94
CA LYS A 75 7.67 -16.51 -10.97
C LYS A 75 6.40 -16.01 -11.68
N PRO A 76 6.38 -15.94 -13.02
CA PRO A 76 5.26 -15.39 -13.79
C PRO A 76 3.98 -16.23 -13.71
N ASP A 77 4.13 -17.53 -13.46
CA ASP A 77 3.06 -18.53 -13.40
C ASP A 77 2.47 -18.69 -11.98
N LYS A 78 2.87 -17.86 -11.01
CA LYS A 78 2.42 -17.92 -9.63
C LYS A 78 1.73 -16.62 -9.21
N ASP A 79 0.70 -16.74 -8.37
CA ASP A 79 -0.01 -15.58 -7.85
C ASP A 79 0.88 -14.76 -6.91
N VAL A 80 0.67 -13.44 -6.89
CA VAL A 80 1.40 -12.49 -6.06
C VAL A 80 0.43 -11.78 -5.13
N ALA A 81 0.61 -11.95 -3.82
CA ALA A 81 -0.11 -11.19 -2.81
C ALA A 81 0.77 -10.04 -2.28
N VAL A 82 0.39 -8.80 -2.56
CA VAL A 82 1.10 -7.60 -2.12
C VAL A 82 0.40 -7.03 -0.89
N ILE A 83 1.04 -7.08 0.28
CA ILE A 83 0.44 -6.70 1.57
C ILE A 83 0.99 -5.35 2.04
N VAL A 84 0.09 -4.40 2.26
CA VAL A 84 0.39 -3.03 2.71
C VAL A 84 -0.04 -2.87 4.17
N HIS A 85 0.92 -2.50 5.02
CA HIS A 85 0.69 -2.32 6.46
C HIS A 85 0.00 -1.00 6.80
N GLU A 86 -0.33 -0.86 8.09
CA GLU A 86 -1.13 0.22 8.65
C GLU A 86 -0.32 1.44 9.10
N TYR A 87 -1.06 2.44 9.61
CA TYR A 87 -0.49 3.55 10.36
C TYR A 87 0.11 3.07 11.68
N LEU A 88 1.32 3.55 12.03
CA LEU A 88 2.07 3.23 13.25
C LEU A 88 2.53 1.77 13.43
N ALA A 89 2.14 0.85 12.56
CA ALA A 89 2.53 -0.55 12.64
C ALA A 89 3.09 -1.02 11.30
N GLY A 90 4.39 -1.34 11.29
CA GLY A 90 5.13 -1.74 10.10
C GLY A 90 5.01 -3.23 9.78
N CYS A 91 5.84 -3.67 8.82
CA CYS A 91 5.88 -5.07 8.37
C CYS A 91 6.34 -6.08 9.43
N ASP A 92 6.92 -5.63 10.53
CA ASP A 92 7.33 -6.45 11.66
C ASP A 92 6.21 -6.65 12.69
N LYS A 93 5.00 -6.14 12.41
CA LYS A 93 3.85 -6.19 13.32
C LYS A 93 2.85 -7.25 12.92
N GLU A 94 2.04 -7.61 13.91
CA GLU A 94 1.14 -8.78 13.92
C GLU A 94 0.34 -8.93 12.63
N PHE A 95 -0.35 -7.89 12.16
CA PHE A 95 -1.15 -7.97 10.93
C PHE A 95 -0.34 -8.52 9.75
N VAL A 96 0.84 -7.95 9.47
CA VAL A 96 1.64 -8.36 8.31
C VAL A 96 2.23 -9.74 8.50
N VAL A 97 2.70 -10.05 9.71
CA VAL A 97 3.30 -11.35 10.03
C VAL A 97 2.28 -12.47 9.90
N GLU A 98 1.13 -12.31 10.55
CA GLU A 98 0.10 -13.33 10.56
C GLU A 98 -0.61 -13.44 9.20
N ALA A 99 -0.83 -12.33 8.49
CA ALA A 99 -1.33 -12.39 7.11
C ALA A 99 -0.37 -13.12 6.18
N THR A 100 0.94 -12.85 6.26
CA THR A 100 1.96 -13.55 5.44
C THR A 100 1.93 -15.05 5.72
N LYS A 101 1.93 -15.45 7.00
CA LYS A 101 1.82 -16.87 7.40
C LYS A 101 0.53 -17.51 6.89
N ALA A 102 -0.60 -16.82 7.03
CA ALA A 102 -1.90 -17.32 6.57
C ALA A 102 -1.93 -17.52 5.05
N PHE A 103 -1.38 -16.59 4.27
CA PHE A 103 -1.26 -16.73 2.81
C PHE A 103 -0.41 -17.93 2.43
N HIS A 104 0.79 -18.09 3.00
CA HIS A 104 1.62 -19.25 2.70
C HIS A 104 0.98 -20.57 3.15
N LYS A 105 0.27 -20.59 4.28
CA LYS A 105 -0.43 -21.79 4.76
C LYS A 105 -1.60 -22.19 3.87
N THR A 106 -2.37 -21.22 3.39
CA THR A 106 -3.62 -21.48 2.62
C THR A 106 -3.39 -21.55 1.11
N ARG A 107 -2.33 -20.92 0.61
CA ARG A 107 -1.91 -20.90 -0.79
C ARG A 107 -0.41 -21.13 -0.87
N PRO A 108 0.07 -22.39 -0.77
CA PRO A 108 1.51 -22.70 -0.68
C PRO A 108 2.36 -22.15 -1.84
N GLU A 109 1.75 -21.96 -3.01
CA GLU A 109 2.45 -21.44 -4.19
C GLU A 109 2.39 -19.91 -4.34
N VAL A 110 1.69 -19.20 -3.45
CA VAL A 110 1.57 -17.73 -3.54
C VAL A 110 2.88 -17.05 -3.16
N GLN A 111 3.24 -16.04 -3.93
CA GLN A 111 4.40 -15.19 -3.68
C GLN A 111 3.94 -13.98 -2.88
N VAL A 112 4.40 -13.83 -1.64
CA VAL A 112 3.97 -12.74 -0.77
C VAL A 112 5.01 -11.62 -0.80
N VAL A 113 4.56 -10.40 -1.10
CA VAL A 113 5.39 -9.19 -1.08
C VAL A 113 4.85 -8.23 -0.04
N ASN A 114 5.65 -7.88 0.96
CA ASN A 114 5.27 -6.91 1.98
C ASN A 114 5.78 -5.51 1.61
N VAL A 115 4.88 -4.54 1.66
CA VAL A 115 5.15 -3.11 1.42
C VAL A 115 5.41 -2.42 2.76
N CYS A 116 6.68 -2.10 3.03
CA CYS A 116 7.11 -1.47 4.27
C CYS A 116 7.38 0.00 4.05
N TRP A 117 6.41 0.85 4.40
CA TRP A 117 6.41 2.28 4.13
C TRP A 117 6.55 3.10 5.42
N ASN A 118 7.71 3.73 5.59
CA ASN A 118 8.00 4.48 6.82
C ASN A 118 7.19 5.78 6.96
N ALA A 119 6.56 6.25 5.89
CA ALA A 119 5.65 7.39 5.93
C ALA A 119 4.37 7.11 6.74
N GLY A 120 4.10 5.84 7.09
CA GLY A 120 3.11 5.45 8.09
C GLY A 120 3.58 5.66 9.53
N LEU A 121 4.77 6.23 9.74
CA LEU A 121 5.33 6.61 11.03
C LEU A 121 5.45 5.44 12.02
N THR A 122 5.86 4.27 11.50
CA THR A 122 5.94 2.98 12.21
C THR A 122 6.78 2.99 13.49
N ARG A 123 7.69 3.96 13.65
CA ARG A 123 8.54 4.15 14.84
C ARG A 123 7.99 5.18 15.83
N LEU A 124 6.92 5.90 15.47
CA LEU A 124 6.43 7.01 16.28
C LEU A 124 5.73 6.50 17.55
N LYS A 125 4.93 5.43 17.44
CA LYS A 125 4.22 4.83 18.58
C LYS A 125 5.18 4.35 19.67
N SER A 126 6.31 3.73 19.29
CA SER A 126 7.32 3.26 20.26
C SER A 126 8.15 4.40 20.87
N ARG A 127 8.21 5.57 20.22
CA ARG A 127 8.99 6.72 20.71
C ARG A 127 8.17 7.67 21.59
N LEU A 128 6.90 7.88 21.24
CA LEU A 128 6.09 8.95 21.84
C LEU A 128 4.80 8.43 22.52
N GLY A 129 4.53 7.13 22.48
CA GLY A 129 3.30 6.55 23.01
C GLY A 129 2.06 6.83 22.14
N ALA A 130 0.94 6.21 22.51
CA ALA A 130 -0.31 6.27 21.73
C ALA A 130 -0.92 7.69 21.61
N PRO A 131 -0.95 8.55 22.65
CA PRO A 131 -1.59 9.86 22.56
C PRO A 131 -0.92 10.77 21.53
N LEU A 132 0.41 10.88 21.57
CA LEU A 132 1.19 11.67 20.62
C LEU A 132 1.28 11.02 19.23
N GLY A 133 1.04 9.71 19.15
CA GLY A 133 0.89 8.99 17.89
C GLY A 133 -0.26 9.51 17.03
N THR A 134 -1.29 10.16 17.58
CA THR A 134 -2.40 10.70 16.78
C THR A 134 -2.01 11.93 15.96
N LEU A 135 -1.04 12.73 16.43
CA LEU A 135 -0.55 13.93 15.75
C LEU A 135 0.11 13.60 14.40
N GLY A 136 0.67 12.39 14.27
CA GLY A 136 1.28 11.92 13.04
C GLY A 136 0.29 11.46 11.95
N TYR A 137 -1.01 11.40 12.25
CA TYR A 137 -2.00 10.87 11.31
C TYR A 137 -2.19 11.79 10.09
N ILE A 138 -2.33 13.10 10.33
CA ILE A 138 -2.46 14.10 9.26
C ILE A 138 -1.28 14.06 8.28
N PRO A 139 0.00 14.13 8.73
CA PRO A 139 1.11 14.03 7.80
C PRO A 139 1.17 12.67 7.09
N ALA A 140 0.88 11.56 7.77
CA ALA A 140 0.84 10.23 7.14
C ALA A 140 -0.19 10.17 5.98
N VAL A 141 -1.38 10.74 6.16
CA VAL A 141 -2.41 10.86 5.10
C VAL A 141 -1.90 11.74 3.95
N GLN A 142 -1.24 12.86 4.24
CA GLN A 142 -0.69 13.77 3.23
C GLN A 142 0.41 13.12 2.36
N TYR A 143 1.14 12.14 2.90
CA TYR A 143 2.18 11.42 2.18
C TYR A 143 1.66 10.28 1.31
N LEU A 144 0.38 9.87 1.47
CA LEU A 144 -0.19 8.75 0.73
C LEU A 144 0.00 8.85 -0.79
N PRO A 145 -0.24 9.99 -1.46
CA PRO A 145 -0.05 10.07 -2.91
C PRO A 145 1.40 9.77 -3.33
N CYS A 146 2.39 10.22 -2.55
CA CYS A 146 3.79 9.96 -2.83
C CYS A 146 4.13 8.47 -2.66
N VAL A 147 3.64 7.84 -1.60
CA VAL A 147 3.82 6.40 -1.36
C VAL A 147 3.08 5.58 -2.41
N GLY A 148 1.87 5.98 -2.79
CA GLY A 148 1.06 5.30 -3.79
C GLY A 148 1.65 5.38 -5.19
N ASP A 149 2.31 6.49 -5.56
CA ASP A 149 3.11 6.56 -6.80
C ASP A 149 4.21 5.50 -6.81
N TYR A 150 4.86 5.31 -5.67
CA TYR A 150 5.95 4.35 -5.51
C TYR A 150 5.47 2.90 -5.55
N VAL A 151 4.36 2.60 -4.86
CA VAL A 151 3.71 1.28 -4.90
C VAL A 151 3.19 0.98 -6.30
N ALA A 152 2.53 1.93 -6.96
CA ALA A 152 2.06 1.76 -8.34
C ALA A 152 3.22 1.53 -9.32
N LYS A 153 4.34 2.25 -9.15
CA LYS A 153 5.56 1.99 -9.92
C LYS A 153 6.05 0.56 -9.69
N PHE A 154 6.11 0.11 -8.45
CA PHE A 154 6.54 -1.25 -8.11
C PHE A 154 5.62 -2.34 -8.69
N LEU A 155 4.30 -2.14 -8.61
CA LEU A 155 3.32 -3.06 -9.21
C LEU A 155 3.49 -3.17 -10.73
N LYS A 156 3.76 -2.05 -11.42
CA LYS A 156 4.09 -2.06 -12.85
C LYS A 156 5.36 -2.87 -13.12
N ARG A 157 6.37 -2.78 -12.26
CA ARG A 157 7.61 -3.58 -12.36
C ARG A 157 7.36 -5.08 -12.15
N ILE A 158 6.51 -5.48 -11.19
CA ILE A 158 6.09 -6.89 -11.06
C ILE A 158 5.49 -7.39 -12.38
N HIS A 159 4.61 -6.60 -12.98
CA HIS A 159 3.99 -6.98 -14.24
C HIS A 159 4.97 -7.03 -15.42
N GLN A 160 5.83 -6.02 -15.55
CA GLN A 160 6.68 -5.80 -16.73
C GLN A 160 7.98 -6.61 -16.68
N GLU A 161 8.65 -6.65 -15.53
CA GLU A 161 9.96 -7.30 -15.39
C GLU A 161 9.81 -8.77 -15.03
N SER A 162 8.88 -9.09 -14.13
CA SER A 162 8.64 -10.47 -13.69
C SER A 162 7.56 -11.20 -14.51
N HIS A 163 6.99 -10.53 -15.52
CA HIS A 163 5.98 -11.09 -16.43
C HIS A 163 4.74 -11.67 -15.73
N VAL A 164 4.42 -11.20 -14.53
CA VAL A 164 3.21 -11.62 -13.80
C VAL A 164 2.00 -10.88 -14.40
N PRO A 165 0.95 -11.57 -14.85
CA PRO A 165 -0.23 -10.91 -15.39
C PRO A 165 -1.00 -10.19 -14.27
N TRP A 166 -1.64 -9.06 -14.59
CA TRP A 166 -2.32 -8.22 -13.60
C TRP A 166 -3.36 -8.96 -12.77
N ASN A 167 -4.13 -9.87 -13.40
CA ASN A 167 -5.14 -10.69 -12.74
C ASN A 167 -4.60 -11.73 -11.73
N ARG A 168 -3.27 -11.82 -11.59
CA ARG A 168 -2.58 -12.64 -10.59
C ARG A 168 -1.90 -11.80 -9.50
N ILE A 169 -2.05 -10.48 -9.54
CA ILE A 169 -1.49 -9.57 -8.53
C ILE A 169 -2.65 -9.06 -7.67
N THR A 170 -2.70 -9.48 -6.41
CA THR A 170 -3.68 -8.99 -5.44
C THR A 170 -3.02 -7.96 -4.52
N LEU A 171 -3.59 -6.77 -4.41
CA LEU A 171 -3.13 -5.73 -3.49
C LEU A 171 -4.04 -5.67 -2.25
N ILE A 172 -3.47 -5.97 -1.09
CA ILE A 172 -4.16 -6.00 0.20
C ILE A 172 -3.67 -4.84 1.05
N GLY A 173 -4.58 -4.06 1.60
CA GLY A 173 -4.26 -3.00 2.55
C GLY A 173 -5.01 -3.18 3.87
N HIS A 174 -4.40 -2.75 4.98
CA HIS A 174 -5.06 -2.66 6.29
C HIS A 174 -5.07 -1.22 6.80
N SER A 175 -6.20 -0.79 7.37
CA SER A 175 -6.36 0.55 7.95
C SER A 175 -5.98 1.65 6.94
N LEU A 176 -5.05 2.55 7.26
CA LEU A 176 -4.54 3.56 6.33
C LEU A 176 -3.89 2.96 5.08
N GLY A 177 -3.38 1.73 5.17
CA GLY A 177 -2.91 0.94 4.04
C GLY A 177 -4.00 0.64 3.00
N CYS A 178 -5.29 0.63 3.39
CA CYS A 178 -6.40 0.51 2.43
C CYS A 178 -6.49 1.71 1.48
N GLN A 179 -6.32 2.93 2.02
CA GLN A 179 -6.32 4.14 1.19
C GLN A 179 -5.11 4.16 0.26
N LEU A 180 -3.95 3.73 0.76
CA LEU A 180 -2.73 3.56 -0.05
C LEU A 180 -2.94 2.53 -1.17
N ALA A 181 -3.57 1.40 -0.87
CA ALA A 181 -3.89 0.37 -1.85
C ALA A 181 -4.85 0.90 -2.92
N GLY A 182 -5.90 1.63 -2.53
CA GLY A 182 -6.85 2.25 -3.46
C GLY A 182 -6.18 3.27 -4.39
N ASP A 183 -5.34 4.14 -3.84
CA ASP A 183 -4.58 5.13 -4.63
C ASP A 183 -3.62 4.47 -5.62
N ALA A 184 -2.85 3.46 -5.19
CA ALA A 184 -1.96 2.70 -6.06
C ALA A 184 -2.73 1.93 -7.15
N GLY A 185 -3.85 1.30 -6.79
CA GLY A 185 -4.76 0.61 -7.72
C GLY A 185 -5.30 1.54 -8.80
N ASN A 186 -5.74 2.74 -8.43
CA ASN A 186 -6.17 3.77 -9.37
C ASN A 186 -5.03 4.18 -10.33
N LYS A 187 -3.79 4.31 -9.82
CA LYS A 187 -2.61 4.71 -10.62
C LYS A 187 -2.08 3.63 -11.57
N VAL A 188 -2.44 2.37 -11.36
CA VAL A 188 -2.25 1.30 -12.35
C VAL A 188 -3.45 1.12 -13.28
N GLY A 189 -4.47 1.97 -13.16
CA GLY A 189 -5.65 1.98 -14.04
C GLY A 189 -6.69 0.92 -13.68
N GLY A 190 -6.80 0.52 -12.40
CA GLY A 190 -7.79 -0.45 -11.94
C GLY A 190 -7.56 -1.86 -12.48
N LYS A 191 -6.31 -2.24 -12.73
CA LYS A 191 -5.94 -3.53 -13.34
C LYS A 191 -5.84 -4.70 -12.34
N LEU A 192 -5.80 -4.40 -11.04
CA LEU A 192 -5.66 -5.38 -9.94
C LEU A 192 -7.00 -6.04 -9.60
#